data_AF-A0A0H1R6R6-F1
#
_entry.id   AF-A0A0H1R6R6-F1
#
_cell.length_a   1.000
_cell.length_b   1.000
_cell.length_c   1.000
_cell.angle_alpha   90.00
_cell.angle_beta   90.00
_cell.angle_gamma   90.00
#
_symmetry.space_group_name_H-M   'P 1'
#
loop_
_entity.id
_entity.type
_entity.pdbx_description
1 polymer ?
#
loop_
_entity_poly.entity_id
_entity_poly.type
_entity_poly.pdbx_seq_one_letter_code
_entity_poly.pdbx_strand_id
1 'polypeptide(L)'
;MTVTTLVTKTCTPCQGGIPPLTSDEVAALQKQIPDWSIQDEARRIERTYTFRNFAEAFAFVRKVAELAESEGHHPDVSFGWGYATVSLQTKKIQGLHENDFIMAAKIDDLADNISLGP
;
A
#
# COMPACT_ATOMS: atom_id res chain seq x y z
N MET A 1 8.76 -11.95 -11.61
CA MET A 1 7.36 -11.57 -11.33
C MET A 1 6.73 -12.68 -10.50
N THR A 2 6.73 -12.54 -9.18
CA THR A 2 5.86 -13.37 -8.33
C THR A 2 4.43 -12.95 -8.62
N VAL A 3 3.58 -13.88 -9.04
CA VAL A 3 2.16 -13.57 -9.22
C VAL A 3 1.57 -13.37 -7.82
N THR A 4 1.40 -12.11 -7.44
CA THR A 4 0.86 -11.74 -6.13
C THR A 4 -0.64 -11.97 -6.12
N THR A 5 -1.11 -12.97 -5.37
CA THR A 5 -2.57 -13.27 -5.27
C THR A 5 -3.37 -12.16 -4.59
N LEU A 6 -2.70 -11.28 -3.84
CA LEU A 6 -3.33 -10.14 -3.18
C LEU A 6 -3.90 -9.12 -4.17
N VAL A 7 -3.30 -8.94 -5.35
CA VAL A 7 -3.74 -7.93 -6.33
C VAL A 7 -5.17 -8.19 -6.80
N THR A 8 -5.60 -9.45 -6.82
CA THR A 8 -6.95 -9.86 -7.25
C THR A 8 -7.98 -9.87 -6.12
N LYS A 9 -7.57 -9.67 -4.86
CA LYS A 9 -8.50 -9.60 -3.73
C LYS A 9 -9.13 -8.21 -3.64
N THR A 10 -10.22 -8.10 -2.89
CA THR A 10 -10.88 -6.81 -2.61
C THR A 10 -10.81 -6.54 -1.11
N CYS A 11 -10.57 -5.28 -0.74
CA CYS A 11 -10.62 -4.88 0.65
C CYS A 11 -12.01 -5.13 1.24
N THR A 12 -12.05 -5.69 2.44
CA THR A 12 -13.30 -5.87 3.18
C THR A 12 -13.35 -4.85 4.30
N PRO A 13 -14.43 -4.04 4.44
CA PRO A 13 -14.50 -3.01 5.47
C PRO A 13 -14.24 -3.57 6.87
N CYS A 14 -13.20 -3.06 7.54
CA CYS A 14 -12.87 -3.49 8.90
C CYS A 14 -13.91 -2.93 9.89
N GLN A 15 -14.73 -3.81 10.46
CA GLN A 15 -15.72 -3.42 11.48
C GLN A 15 -15.10 -3.15 12.87
N GLY A 16 -13.78 -3.31 13.02
CA GLY A 16 -13.10 -3.24 14.31
C GLY A 16 -13.41 -4.46 15.19
N GLY A 17 -12.79 -4.52 16.37
CA GLY A 17 -12.97 -5.66 17.30
C GLY A 17 -12.27 -6.95 16.87
N ILE A 18 -11.45 -6.91 15.82
CA ILE A 18 -10.55 -7.98 15.39
C ILE A 18 -9.13 -7.55 15.76
N PRO A 19 -8.29 -8.45 16.32
CA PRO A 19 -6.90 -8.11 16.59
C PRO A 19 -6.13 -7.81 15.29
N PRO A 20 -5.10 -6.94 15.34
CA PRO A 20 -4.14 -6.81 14.25
C PRO A 20 -3.46 -8.14 13.92
N LEU A 21 -2.94 -8.24 12.70
CA LEU A 21 -2.11 -9.35 12.28
C LEU A 21 -0.90 -9.53 13.20
N THR A 22 -0.57 -10.78 13.48
CA THR A 22 0.64 -11.18 14.20
C THR A 22 1.88 -10.97 13.33
N SER A 23 3.06 -10.92 13.96
CA SER A 23 4.33 -10.78 13.23
C SER A 23 4.55 -11.89 12.19
N ASP A 24 4.11 -13.11 12.48
CA ASP A 24 4.24 -14.25 11.56
C ASP A 24 3.32 -14.10 10.34
N GLU A 25 2.09 -13.64 10.55
CA GLU A 25 1.14 -13.35 9.46
C GLU A 25 1.63 -12.18 8.59
N VAL A 26 2.13 -11.12 9.22
CA VAL A 26 2.76 -9.98 8.55
C VAL A 26 3.94 -10.45 7.70
N ALA A 27 4.84 -11.27 8.25
CA ALA A 27 5.99 -11.80 7.53
C ALA A 27 5.58 -12.72 6.36
N ALA A 28 4.47 -13.46 6.48
CA ALA A 28 3.95 -14.28 5.41
C ALA A 28 3.40 -13.42 4.25
N LEU A 29 2.64 -12.37 4.55
CA LEU A 29 2.08 -11.47 3.55
C LEU A 29 3.14 -10.56 2.91
N GLN A 30 4.16 -10.12 3.67
CA GLN A 30 5.24 -9.27 3.16
C GLN A 30 5.99 -9.90 1.98
N LYS A 31 6.09 -11.23 1.92
CA LYS A 31 6.71 -11.95 0.80
C LYS A 31 6.06 -11.66 -0.56
N GLN A 32 4.83 -11.17 -0.56
CA GLN A 32 4.09 -10.79 -1.77
C GLN A 32 4.23 -9.30 -2.14
N ILE A 33 4.79 -8.48 -1.25
CA ILE A 33 5.04 -7.05 -1.42
C ILE A 33 6.47 -6.69 -0.96
N PRO A 34 7.51 -7.30 -1.56
CA PRO A 34 8.87 -7.31 -1.01
C PRO A 34 9.52 -5.93 -0.88
N ASP A 35 9.05 -4.95 -1.64
CA ASP A 35 9.57 -3.58 -1.63
C ASP A 35 8.93 -2.70 -0.54
N TRP A 36 7.93 -3.21 0.18
CA TRP A 36 7.29 -2.52 1.30
C TRP A 36 8.01 -2.82 2.61
N SER A 37 8.31 -1.76 3.34
CA SER A 37 8.97 -1.82 4.65
C SER A 37 7.94 -1.92 5.76
N ILE A 38 8.17 -2.83 6.71
CA ILE A 38 7.38 -2.91 7.94
C ILE A 38 7.89 -1.84 8.91
N GLN A 39 6.97 -1.06 9.47
CA GLN A 39 7.25 0.04 10.38
C GLN A 39 6.51 -0.13 11.70
N ASP A 40 6.93 0.63 12.71
CA ASP A 40 6.21 0.81 13.98
C ASP A 40 5.84 -0.51 14.68
N GLU A 41 6.80 -1.43 14.82
CA GLU A 41 6.58 -2.76 15.45
C GLU A 41 5.48 -3.57 14.74
N ALA A 42 5.50 -3.60 13.40
CA ALA A 42 4.51 -4.28 12.57
C ALA A 42 3.08 -3.71 12.63
N ARG A 43 2.98 -2.40 12.87
CA ARG A 43 1.68 -1.69 12.87
C ARG A 43 1.38 -0.94 11.58
N ARG A 44 2.37 -0.81 10.70
CA ARG A 44 2.27 -0.03 9.46
C ARG A 44 3.21 -0.59 8.41
N ILE A 45 2.85 -0.45 7.13
CA ILE A 45 3.76 -0.70 6.02
C ILE A 45 3.92 0.57 5.19
N GLU A 46 5.11 0.78 4.65
CA GLU A 46 5.45 1.98 3.90
C GLU A 46 6.34 1.66 2.69
N ARG A 47 6.10 2.34 1.57
CA ARG A 47 6.95 2.31 0.38
C ARG A 47 7.07 3.70 -0.23
N THR A 48 8.28 4.04 -0.69
CA THR A 48 8.54 5.25 -1.47
C THR A 48 8.75 4.90 -2.94
N TYR A 49 8.02 5.58 -3.81
CA TYR A 49 8.11 5.50 -5.26
C TYR A 49 8.82 6.75 -5.79
N THR A 50 9.67 6.59 -6.80
CA THR A 50 10.46 7.67 -7.41
C THR A 50 10.06 7.93 -8.85
N PHE A 51 10.09 9.20 -9.26
CA PHE A 51 9.63 9.69 -10.56
C PHE A 51 10.56 10.80 -11.08
N ARG A 52 10.50 11.15 -12.37
CA ARG A 52 11.39 12.17 -12.95
C ARG A 52 11.06 13.59 -12.51
N ASN A 53 9.79 13.85 -12.20
CA ASN A 53 9.29 15.19 -11.93
C ASN A 53 8.03 15.16 -11.05
N PHE A 54 7.60 16.35 -10.63
CA PHE A 54 6.41 16.52 -9.78
C PHE A 54 5.10 16.06 -10.46
N ALA A 55 4.96 16.24 -11.78
CA ALA A 55 3.73 15.90 -12.49
C ALA A 55 3.52 14.37 -12.55
N GLU A 56 4.58 13.60 -12.75
CA GLU A 56 4.55 12.13 -12.69
C GLU A 56 4.20 11.63 -11.28
N ALA A 57 4.84 12.18 -10.24
CA ALA A 57 4.52 11.84 -8.86
C ALA A 57 3.05 12.14 -8.53
N PHE A 58 2.53 13.31 -8.93
CA PHE A 58 1.13 13.67 -8.73
C PHE A 58 0.17 12.76 -9.52
N ALA A 59 0.53 12.36 -10.74
CA ALA A 59 -0.28 11.44 -11.54
C ALA A 59 -0.44 10.08 -10.85
N PHE A 60 0.64 9.56 -10.24
CA PHE A 60 0.60 8.36 -9.42
C PHE A 60 -0.30 8.55 -8.18
N VAL A 61 -0.11 9.63 -7.42
CA VAL A 61 -0.92 9.90 -6.21
C VAL A 61 -2.41 9.97 -6.55
N ARG A 62 -2.79 10.57 -7.67
CA ARG A 62 -4.19 10.60 -8.14
C ARG A 62 -4.73 9.19 -8.38
N LYS A 63 -3.94 8.28 -8.95
CA LYS A 63 -4.34 6.87 -9.16
C LYS A 63 -4.47 6.12 -7.85
N VAL A 64 -3.58 6.36 -6.90
CA VAL A 64 -3.72 5.81 -5.53
C VAL A 64 -5.00 6.32 -4.87
N ALA A 65 -5.36 7.59 -5.04
CA ALA A 65 -6.61 8.14 -4.51
C ALA A 65 -7.86 7.50 -5.14
N GLU A 66 -7.89 7.35 -6.48
CA GLU A 66 -8.97 6.63 -7.17
C GLU A 66 -9.13 5.19 -6.66
N LEU A 67 -8.01 4.48 -6.47
CA LEU A 67 -7.99 3.13 -5.92
C LEU A 67 -8.51 3.09 -4.47
N ALA A 68 -8.05 4.00 -3.62
CA ALA A 68 -8.43 4.06 -2.21
C ALA A 68 -9.94 4.20 -2.02
N GLU A 69 -10.59 5.07 -2.80
CA GLU A 69 -12.05 5.23 -2.79
C GLU A 69 -12.77 3.95 -3.27
N SER A 70 -12.24 3.29 -4.31
CA SER A 70 -12.85 2.06 -4.83
C SER A 70 -12.76 0.87 -3.87
N GLU A 71 -11.69 0.80 -3.08
CA GLU A 71 -11.46 -0.26 -2.10
C GLU A 71 -12.00 0.08 -0.71
N GLY A 72 -12.37 1.35 -0.48
CA GLY A 72 -12.79 1.84 0.84
C GLY A 72 -11.69 1.75 1.89
N HIS A 73 -10.41 1.79 1.48
CA HIS A 73 -9.24 1.70 2.36
C HIS A 73 -8.25 2.81 2.00
N HIS A 74 -8.00 3.72 2.92
CA HIS A 74 -7.36 4.99 2.62
C HIS A 74 -5.92 5.03 3.17
N PRO A 75 -4.89 5.08 2.30
CA PRO A 75 -3.53 5.29 2.74
C PRO A 75 -3.28 6.75 3.18
N ASP A 76 -2.23 6.94 3.97
CA ASP A 76 -1.60 8.25 4.12
C ASP A 76 -0.53 8.41 3.03
N VAL A 77 -0.57 9.51 2.27
CA VAL A 77 0.33 9.74 1.13
C VAL A 77 1.03 11.10 1.28
N SER A 78 2.36 11.08 1.21
CA SER A 78 3.21 12.26 1.14
C SER A 78 3.96 12.27 -0.18
N PHE A 79 3.94 13.37 -0.93
CA PHE A 79 4.57 13.43 -2.25
C PHE A 79 5.20 14.79 -2.53
N GLY A 80 6.16 14.81 -3.45
CA GLY A 80 6.93 16.00 -3.80
C GLY A 80 7.65 15.86 -5.13
N TRP A 81 8.71 16.63 -5.34
CA TRP A 81 9.48 16.58 -6.59
C TRP A 81 10.11 15.19 -6.77
N GLY A 82 9.55 14.41 -7.69
CA GLY A 82 10.08 13.11 -8.07
C GLY A 82 9.88 11.99 -7.05
N TYR A 83 8.98 12.14 -6.07
CA TYR A 83 8.67 11.04 -5.13
C TYR A 83 7.24 11.05 -4.63
N ALA A 84 6.77 9.86 -4.24
CA ALA A 84 5.58 9.66 -3.42
C ALA A 84 5.82 8.54 -2.40
N THR A 85 5.64 8.82 -1.12
CA THR A 85 5.67 7.84 -0.03
C THR A 85 4.25 7.49 0.35
N VAL A 86 3.93 6.20 0.29
CA VAL A 86 2.62 5.66 0.65
C VAL A 86 2.75 4.83 1.92
N SER A 87 1.87 5.11 2.87
CA SER A 87 1.81 4.46 4.17
C SER A 87 0.42 3.85 4.40
N LEU A 88 0.39 2.58 4.79
CA LEU A 88 -0.83 1.81 5.01
C LEU A 88 -0.89 1.27 6.44
N GLN A 89 -2.04 1.52 7.07
CA GLN A 89 -2.40 1.00 8.38
C GLN A 89 -3.93 0.97 8.49
N THR A 90 -4.47 -0.09 9.10
CA THR A 90 -5.87 -0.11 9.49
C THR A 90 -6.07 0.64 10.81
N LYS A 91 -6.34 1.95 10.71
CA LYS A 91 -6.44 2.89 11.84
C LYS A 91 -7.37 2.41 12.97
N LYS A 92 -8.49 1.76 12.62
CA LYS A 92 -9.51 1.29 13.58
C LYS A 92 -9.00 0.21 14.56
N ILE A 93 -8.01 -0.57 14.15
CA ILE A 93 -7.39 -1.61 14.99
C ILE A 93 -5.97 -1.22 15.43
N GLN A 94 -5.50 -0.01 15.07
CA GLN A 94 -4.17 0.51 15.39
C GLN A 94 -3.03 -0.44 14.97
N GLY A 95 -3.19 -1.11 13.83
CA GLY A 95 -2.23 -2.10 13.33
C GLY A 95 -2.55 -2.54 11.92
N LEU A 96 -1.90 -3.62 11.48
CA LEU A 96 -2.05 -4.17 10.14
C LEU A 96 -3.23 -5.15 10.04
N HIS A 97 -3.96 -5.04 8.94
CA HIS A 97 -4.98 -5.99 8.48
C HIS A 97 -4.61 -6.45 7.07
N GLU A 98 -5.21 -7.54 6.57
CA GLU A 98 -4.95 -8.03 5.20
C GLU A 98 -5.20 -6.95 4.14
N ASN A 99 -6.16 -6.04 4.37
CA ASN A 99 -6.45 -4.91 3.48
C ASN A 99 -5.22 -4.03 3.21
N ASP A 100 -4.35 -3.84 4.20
CA ASP A 100 -3.13 -3.05 4.03
C ASP A 100 -2.22 -3.71 2.99
N PHE A 101 -2.12 -5.04 2.99
CA PHE A 101 -1.32 -5.79 2.01
C PHE A 101 -2.00 -5.90 0.64
N ILE A 102 -3.33 -5.98 0.58
CA ILE A 102 -4.10 -5.92 -0.67
C ILE A 102 -3.87 -4.58 -1.36
N MET A 103 -4.00 -3.47 -0.61
CA MET A 103 -3.75 -2.13 -1.16
C MET A 103 -2.31 -1.97 -1.61
N ALA A 104 -1.35 -2.43 -0.82
CA ALA A 104 0.06 -2.39 -1.20
C ALA A 104 0.33 -3.08 -2.54
N ALA A 105 -0.19 -4.30 -2.74
CA ALA A 105 -0.03 -5.04 -3.98
C ALA A 105 -0.69 -4.36 -5.19
N LYS A 106 -1.86 -3.73 -5.00
CA LYS A 106 -2.53 -2.98 -6.08
C LYS A 106 -1.82 -1.68 -6.42
N ILE A 107 -1.23 -1.01 -5.43
CA ILE A 107 -0.45 0.20 -5.66
C ILE A 107 0.85 -0.13 -6.42
N ASP A 108 1.49 -1.27 -6.12
CA ASP A 108 2.64 -1.76 -6.89
C ASP A 108 2.25 -1.95 -8.37
N ASP A 109 1.11 -2.60 -8.65
CA ASP A 109 0.61 -2.80 -10.02
C ASP A 109 0.32 -1.46 -10.72
N LEU A 110 -0.24 -0.47 -10.00
CA LEU A 110 -0.42 0.89 -10.55
C LEU A 110 0.92 1.55 -10.87
N ALA A 111 1.92 1.39 -10.01
CA ALA A 111 3.25 1.97 -10.22
C ALA A 111 3.96 1.35 -11.43
N ASP A 112 3.85 0.05 -11.65
CA ASP A 112 4.44 -0.64 -12.81
C ASP A 112 3.77 -0.21 -14.14
N ASN A 113 2.48 0.14 -14.10
CA ASN A 113 1.70 0.54 -15.28
C ASN A 113 1.81 2.04 -15.62
N ILE A 114 2.29 2.86 -14.68
CA ILE A 114 2.70 4.24 -14.96
C ILE A 114 4.17 4.14 -15.38
N SER A 115 4.52 4.58 -16.59
CA SER A 115 5.93 4.54 -17.02
C SER A 115 6.80 5.37 -16.06
N LEU A 116 7.37 4.70 -15.05
CA LEU A 116 8.34 5.27 -14.13
C LEU A 116 9.55 5.64 -14.98
N GLY A 117 9.92 6.91 -14.95
CA GLY A 117 11.18 7.29 -15.56
C GLY A 117 12.36 6.63 -14.82
N PRO A 118 13.48 6.36 -15.51
CA PRO A 118 14.70 5.87 -14.90
C PRO A 118 15.29 6.92 -13.95
#